data_AF-A8MK07-F1
#
_entry.id   AF-A8MK07-F1
#
_cell.length_a   1.000
_cell.length_b   1.000
_cell.length_c   1.000
_cell.angle_alpha   90.00
_cell.angle_beta   90.00
_cell.angle_gamma   90.00
#
_symmetry.space_group_name_H-M   'P 1'
#
loop_
_entity.id
_entity.type
_entity.pdbx_description
1 polymer ?
#
loop_
_entity_poly.entity_id
_entity_poly.type
_entity_poly.pdbx_seq_one_letter_code
_entity_poly.pdbx_strand_id
1 'polypeptide(L)'
;MKTLKEALEKQERIACLLTLYEKDSGNCTKVIFSNNREILLYQSIHSVLKVIAKHYSLDLNELRKKQQKLLNDKNYIPLPISRDILLISVKTRFPKVKGDSSISYINYYEIDRIDKKEPILYLKGGKPIQSLNSIATLKKRYVQGEICSKLQNSSQNFNFEIAESAMPYFLPATKGDIKAIARELENLKELLNRILITKK
;
A
#
# COMPACT_ATOMS: atom_id res chain seq x y z
N MET A 1 20.45 -0.67 -13.98
CA MET A 1 20.27 -1.58 -12.81
C MET A 1 21.35 -1.49 -11.74
N LYS A 2 22.65 -1.39 -12.08
CA LYS A 2 23.74 -1.29 -11.08
C LYS A 2 23.51 -0.13 -10.10
N THR A 3 23.18 1.05 -10.62
CA THR A 3 22.88 2.27 -9.86
C THR A 3 21.73 2.11 -8.85
N LEU A 4 20.69 1.34 -9.18
CA LEU A 4 19.60 1.05 -8.25
C LEU A 4 20.08 0.14 -7.11
N LYS A 5 20.89 -0.88 -7.41
CA LYS A 5 21.43 -1.77 -6.39
C LYS A 5 22.35 -1.01 -5.41
N GLU A 6 23.23 -0.16 -5.94
CA GLU A 6 24.09 0.70 -5.12
C GLU A 6 23.27 1.63 -4.21
N ALA A 7 22.18 2.22 -4.71
CA ALA A 7 21.29 3.05 -3.88
C ALA A 7 20.59 2.24 -2.79
N LEU A 8 20.13 1.02 -3.10
CA LEU A 8 19.52 0.11 -2.12
C LEU A 8 20.53 -0.34 -1.04
N GLU A 9 21.77 -0.65 -1.42
CA GLU A 9 22.86 -0.99 -0.51
C GLU A 9 23.20 0.15 0.45
N LYS A 10 23.10 1.40 -0.03
CA LYS A 10 23.23 2.62 0.78
C LYS A 10 21.98 2.94 1.61
N GLN A 11 20.96 2.08 1.57
CA GLN A 11 19.68 2.27 2.26
C GLN A 11 18.98 3.59 1.88
N GLU A 12 19.15 4.03 0.62
CA GLU A 12 18.43 5.19 0.12
C GLU A 12 16.93 4.86 0.01
N ARG A 13 16.11 5.61 0.73
CA ARG A 13 14.67 5.38 0.79
C ARG A 13 14.00 5.76 -0.53
N ILE A 14 13.27 4.81 -1.11
CA ILE A 14 12.49 5.02 -2.34
C ILE A 14 11.20 5.76 -1.98
N ALA A 15 10.96 6.91 -2.61
CA ALA A 15 9.70 7.63 -2.51
C ALA A 15 8.70 7.19 -3.57
N CYS A 16 9.17 6.94 -4.80
CA CYS A 16 8.28 6.61 -5.91
C CYS A 16 9.00 5.87 -7.05
N LEU A 17 8.29 4.96 -7.70
CA LEU A 17 8.65 4.31 -8.95
C LEU A 17 7.65 4.74 -10.03
N LEU A 18 8.06 5.67 -10.90
CA LEU A 18 7.21 6.19 -11.96
C LEU A 18 7.47 5.49 -13.29
N THR A 19 6.39 5.06 -13.93
CA THR A 19 6.41 4.62 -15.33
C THR A 19 6.37 5.82 -16.27
N LEU A 20 7.25 5.82 -17.26
CA LEU A 20 7.35 6.89 -18.26
C LEU A 20 7.82 6.37 -19.61
N TYR A 21 7.59 7.17 -20.65
CA TYR A 21 8.16 6.93 -21.96
C TYR A 21 9.26 7.96 -22.20
N GLU A 22 10.48 7.47 -22.39
CA GLU A 22 11.60 8.32 -22.78
C GLU A 22 11.71 8.31 -24.31
N LYS A 23 12.09 9.46 -24.90
CA LYS A 23 12.38 9.54 -26.32
C LYS A 23 13.52 8.55 -26.63
N ASP A 24 13.37 7.79 -27.72
CA ASP A 24 14.33 6.80 -28.23
C ASP A 24 14.54 5.52 -27.39
N SER A 25 14.14 5.50 -26.12
CA SER A 25 14.30 4.31 -25.25
C SER A 25 12.99 3.62 -24.88
N GLY A 26 11.84 4.23 -25.19
CA GLY A 26 10.53 3.63 -24.97
C GLY A 26 10.20 3.49 -23.48
N ASN A 27 9.79 2.29 -23.07
CA ASN A 27 9.26 2.02 -21.73
C ASN A 27 10.35 2.05 -20.65
N CYS A 28 10.30 3.07 -19.79
CA CYS A 28 11.27 3.30 -18.73
C CYS A 28 10.61 3.43 -17.35
N THR A 29 11.43 3.28 -16.32
CA THR A 29 11.05 3.51 -14.92
C THR A 29 11.97 4.55 -14.31
N LYS A 30 11.40 5.62 -13.77
CA LYS A 30 12.12 6.59 -12.94
C LYS A 30 11.94 6.24 -11.48
N VAL A 31 13.04 6.07 -10.78
CA VAL A 31 13.08 5.91 -9.33
C VAL A 31 13.35 7.28 -8.72
N ILE A 32 12.49 7.70 -7.81
CA ILE A 32 12.62 8.94 -7.05
C ILE A 32 12.83 8.53 -5.59
N PHE A 33 13.89 9.06 -4.98
CA PHE A 33 14.24 8.83 -3.59
C PHE A 33 13.71 9.96 -2.70
N SER A 34 13.61 9.71 -1.39
CA SER A 34 13.13 10.69 -0.40
C SER A 34 13.96 11.97 -0.34
N ASN A 35 15.25 11.90 -0.70
CA ASN A 35 16.14 13.04 -0.83
C ASN A 35 15.99 13.79 -2.18
N ASN A 36 14.92 13.54 -2.93
CA ASN A 36 14.65 14.07 -4.27
C ASN A 36 15.67 13.69 -5.36
N ARG A 37 16.62 12.80 -5.07
CA ARG A 37 17.47 12.20 -6.11
C ARG A 37 16.60 11.37 -7.06
N GLU A 38 16.94 11.41 -8.34
CA GLU A 38 16.27 10.62 -9.38
C GLU A 38 17.25 9.72 -10.11
N ILE A 39 16.81 8.51 -10.45
CA ILE A 39 17.52 7.61 -11.35
C ILE A 39 16.55 7.15 -12.44
N LEU A 40 16.96 7.31 -13.70
CA LEU A 40 16.22 6.76 -14.84
C LEU A 40 16.75 5.36 -15.16
N LEU A 41 15.83 4.40 -15.26
CA LEU A 41 16.12 3.02 -15.64
C LEU A 41 15.37 2.67 -16.92
N TYR A 42 16.11 2.24 -17.94
CA TYR A 42 15.59 1.75 -19.22
C TYR A 42 15.01 0.33 -19.12
N GLN A 43 14.32 0.06 -18.02
CA GLN A 43 13.72 -1.23 -17.71
C GLN A 43 12.28 -1.00 -17.27
N SER A 44 11.43 -2.00 -17.52
CA SER A 44 10.05 -1.96 -17.08
C SER A 44 9.94 -1.93 -15.56
N ILE A 45 8.82 -1.37 -15.08
CA ILE A 45 8.50 -1.32 -13.65
C ILE A 45 8.51 -2.71 -13.00
N HIS A 46 8.12 -3.75 -13.76
CA HIS A 46 8.14 -5.13 -13.30
C HIS A 46 9.56 -5.64 -13.05
N SER A 47 10.50 -5.32 -13.95
CA SER A 47 11.91 -5.67 -13.78
C SER A 47 12.52 -4.92 -12.60
N VAL A 48 12.18 -3.64 -12.42
CA VAL A 48 12.62 -2.84 -11.27
C VAL A 48 12.11 -3.42 -9.96
N LEU A 49 10.81 -3.74 -9.87
CA LEU A 49 10.24 -4.38 -8.69
C LEU A 49 10.89 -5.72 -8.35
N LYS A 50 11.20 -6.55 -9.36
CA LYS A 50 11.91 -7.83 -9.14
C LYS A 50 13.30 -7.60 -8.53
N VAL A 51 14.03 -6.59 -8.97
CA VAL A 51 15.35 -6.25 -8.41
C VAL A 51 15.22 -5.79 -6.96
N ILE A 52 14.25 -4.91 -6.67
CA ILE A 52 13.98 -4.44 -5.30
C ILE A 52 13.61 -5.63 -4.40
N ALA A 53 12.64 -6.46 -4.82
CA ALA A 53 12.21 -7.61 -4.03
C ALA A 53 13.35 -8.62 -3.79
N LYS A 54 14.19 -8.88 -4.80
CA LYS A 54 15.37 -9.74 -4.66
C LYS A 54 16.35 -9.19 -3.62
N HIS A 55 16.58 -7.87 -3.58
CA HIS A 55 17.44 -7.25 -2.58
C HIS A 55 16.93 -7.52 -1.15
N TYR A 56 15.61 -7.47 -0.95
CA TYR A 56 14.97 -7.76 0.33
C TYR A 56 14.62 -9.25 0.55
N SER A 57 15.14 -10.16 -0.30
CA SER A 57 14.84 -11.61 -0.23
C SER A 57 13.35 -11.96 -0.25
N LEU A 58 12.54 -11.18 -0.98
CA LEU A 58 11.10 -11.37 -1.08
C LEU A 58 10.66 -12.02 -2.39
N ASP A 59 9.72 -12.96 -2.29
CA ASP A 59 8.94 -13.43 -3.43
C ASP A 59 7.70 -12.52 -3.62
N LEU A 60 7.69 -11.76 -4.71
CA LEU A 60 6.58 -10.87 -5.05
C LEU A 60 5.25 -11.61 -5.27
N ASN A 61 5.26 -12.84 -5.76
CA ASN A 61 4.04 -13.60 -6.02
C ASN A 61 3.39 -14.02 -4.70
N GLU A 62 4.17 -14.54 -3.76
CA GLU A 62 3.68 -14.89 -2.43
C GLU A 62 3.27 -13.66 -1.63
N LEU A 63 4.04 -12.56 -1.73
CA LEU A 63 3.66 -11.28 -1.14
C LEU A 63 2.28 -10.84 -1.63
N ARG A 64 2.06 -10.87 -2.95
CA ARG A 64 0.78 -10.53 -3.57
C ARG A 64 -0.34 -11.43 -3.08
N LYS A 65 -0.17 -12.75 -3.06
CA LYS A 65 -1.21 -13.69 -2.57
C LYS A 65 -1.60 -13.41 -1.13
N LYS A 66 -0.63 -13.12 -0.25
CA LYS A 66 -0.90 -12.75 1.15
C LYS A 66 -1.73 -11.46 1.23
N GLN A 67 -1.36 -10.44 0.46
CA GLN A 67 -2.06 -9.16 0.45
C GLN A 67 -3.47 -9.25 -0.16
N GLN A 68 -3.68 -10.09 -1.18
CA GLN A 68 -5.01 -10.34 -1.75
C GLN A 68 -5.96 -10.96 -0.73
N LYS A 69 -5.47 -11.97 0.02
CA LYS A 69 -6.25 -12.60 1.09
C LYS A 69 -6.57 -11.61 2.22
N LEU A 70 -5.60 -10.78 2.58
CA LEU A 70 -5.74 -9.79 3.64
C LEU A 70 -6.78 -8.71 3.31
N LEU A 71 -6.68 -8.13 2.11
CA LEU A 71 -7.52 -7.00 1.70
C LEU A 71 -8.82 -7.42 1.00
N ASN A 72 -9.00 -8.73 0.75
CA ASN A 72 -10.08 -9.27 -0.07
C ASN A 72 -10.20 -8.57 -1.44
N ASP A 73 -9.08 -8.15 -2.01
CA ASP A 73 -9.01 -7.46 -3.31
C ASP A 73 -7.99 -8.20 -4.20
N LYS A 74 -8.34 -8.41 -5.47
CA LYS A 74 -7.49 -9.14 -6.42
C LYS A 74 -6.49 -8.23 -7.12
N ASN A 75 -6.79 -6.93 -7.23
CA ASN A 75 -6.09 -6.03 -8.15
C ASN A 75 -5.42 -4.85 -7.43
N TYR A 76 -4.22 -4.49 -7.90
CA TYR A 76 -3.48 -3.29 -7.46
C TYR A 76 -3.27 -3.22 -5.95
N ILE A 77 -2.95 -4.37 -5.37
CA ILE A 77 -2.66 -4.53 -3.95
C ILE A 77 -1.35 -3.83 -3.55
N PRO A 78 -1.27 -3.27 -2.33
CA PRO A 78 -0.03 -2.77 -1.78
C PRO A 78 1.04 -3.86 -1.68
N LEU A 79 2.30 -3.47 -1.82
CA LEU A 79 3.46 -4.36 -1.68
C LEU A 79 4.32 -3.89 -0.50
N PRO A 80 4.17 -4.49 0.69
CA PRO A 80 5.07 -4.23 1.81
C PRO A 80 6.39 -4.94 1.58
N ILE A 81 7.40 -4.20 1.12
CA ILE A 81 8.73 -4.74 0.81
C ILE A 81 9.62 -4.72 2.06
N SER A 82 9.53 -3.66 2.87
CA SER A 82 10.31 -3.50 4.10
C SER A 82 9.56 -2.57 5.05
N ARG A 83 10.10 -2.35 6.25
CA ARG A 83 9.52 -1.42 7.25
C ARG A 83 9.33 -0.01 6.70
N ASP A 84 10.19 0.42 5.81
CA ASP A 84 10.24 1.76 5.26
C ASP A 84 9.76 1.84 3.80
N ILE A 85 9.47 0.71 3.15
CA ILE A 85 9.00 0.60 1.77
C ILE A 85 7.67 -0.17 1.71
N LEU A 86 6.57 0.59 1.59
CA LEU A 86 5.24 0.06 1.32
C LEU A 86 4.70 0.66 0.03
N LEU A 87 4.70 -0.11 -1.05
CA LEU A 87 4.37 0.42 -2.37
C LEU A 87 2.88 0.27 -2.69
N ILE A 88 2.16 1.38 -2.87
CA ILE A 88 0.78 1.40 -3.37
C ILE A 88 0.74 1.68 -4.87
N SER A 89 -0.21 1.04 -5.57
CA SER A 89 -0.35 1.15 -7.02
C SER A 89 -1.13 2.41 -7.40
N VAL A 90 -0.59 3.22 -8.31
CA VAL A 90 -1.23 4.41 -8.88
C VAL A 90 -1.08 4.41 -10.39
N LYS A 91 -2.17 4.61 -11.13
CA LYS A 91 -2.12 4.73 -12.60
C LYS A 91 -1.64 6.13 -12.97
N THR A 92 -0.51 6.25 -13.66
CA THR A 92 0.09 7.58 -13.97
C THR A 92 0.27 7.84 -15.47
N ARG A 93 0.00 6.86 -16.34
CA ARG A 93 0.08 7.04 -17.80
C ARG A 93 -0.92 6.18 -18.55
N PHE A 94 -1.18 6.54 -19.80
CA PHE A 94 -1.83 5.64 -20.77
C PHE A 94 -0.76 4.77 -21.44
N PRO A 95 -0.95 3.45 -21.51
CA PRO A 95 0.01 2.58 -22.20
C PRO A 95 -0.09 2.83 -23.71
N LYS A 96 1.06 3.02 -24.37
CA LYS A 96 1.14 3.18 -25.83
C LYS A 96 1.20 1.83 -26.55
N VAL A 97 1.73 0.80 -25.88
CA VAL A 97 1.91 -0.55 -26.43
C VAL A 97 1.27 -1.57 -25.49
N LYS A 98 0.69 -2.63 -26.07
CA LYS A 98 0.11 -3.74 -25.29
C LYS A 98 1.19 -4.38 -24.41
N GLY A 99 0.89 -4.54 -23.12
CA GLY A 99 1.81 -5.09 -22.12
C GLY A 99 2.61 -4.05 -21.34
N ASP A 100 2.61 -2.78 -21.75
CA ASP A 100 3.20 -1.72 -20.94
C ASP A 100 2.35 -1.43 -19.70
N SER A 101 3.00 -1.41 -18.54
CA SER A 101 2.34 -1.03 -17.31
C SER A 101 1.94 0.44 -17.37
N SER A 102 0.67 0.73 -17.08
CA SER A 102 0.20 2.08 -16.78
C SER A 102 0.34 2.44 -15.30
N ILE A 103 0.80 1.48 -14.50
CA ILE A 103 0.86 1.53 -13.05
C ILE A 103 2.27 1.87 -12.61
N SER A 104 2.34 2.92 -11.81
CA SER A 104 3.46 3.35 -11.00
C SER A 104 3.22 2.95 -9.55
N TYR A 105 4.29 2.95 -8.75
CA TYR A 105 4.23 2.55 -7.35
C TYR A 105 4.72 3.70 -6.47
N ILE A 106 3.89 4.12 -5.54
CA ILE A 106 4.19 5.20 -4.60
C ILE A 106 4.49 4.58 -3.24
N ASN A 107 5.57 4.99 -2.58
CA ASN A 107 5.81 4.57 -1.21
C ASN A 107 4.82 5.28 -0.28
N TYR A 108 3.93 4.52 0.36
CA TYR A 108 2.90 4.99 1.28
C TYR A 108 3.47 5.92 2.35
N TYR A 109 4.63 5.56 2.90
CA TYR A 109 5.27 6.34 3.97
C TYR A 109 5.83 7.69 3.51
N GLU A 110 5.93 7.90 2.20
CA GLU A 110 6.46 9.11 1.58
C GLU A 110 5.35 10.01 1.01
N ILE A 111 4.08 9.60 1.15
CA ILE A 111 2.93 10.43 0.84
C ILE A 111 2.74 11.44 1.97
N ASP A 112 2.66 12.71 1.61
CA ASP A 112 2.29 13.81 2.50
C ASP A 112 0.76 13.96 2.54
N ARG A 113 0.15 14.13 1.36
CA ARG A 113 -1.31 14.31 1.23
C ARG A 113 -1.81 13.92 -0.16
N ILE A 114 -3.11 13.70 -0.25
CA ILE A 114 -3.85 13.56 -1.51
C ILE A 114 -4.65 14.85 -1.70
N ASP A 115 -4.63 15.39 -2.93
CA ASP A 115 -5.41 16.57 -3.27
C ASP A 115 -6.91 16.35 -3.07
N LYS A 116 -7.64 17.40 -2.68
CA LYS A 116 -9.08 17.33 -2.39
C LYS A 116 -9.93 17.35 -3.66
N LYS A 117 -9.46 18.01 -4.71
CA LYS A 117 -10.21 18.32 -5.94
C LYS A 117 -9.63 17.65 -7.17
N GLU A 118 -8.34 17.38 -7.19
CA GLU A 118 -7.64 16.76 -8.31
C GLU A 118 -7.10 15.37 -7.95
N PRO A 119 -6.91 14.45 -8.91
CA PRO A 119 -6.27 13.17 -8.66
C PRO A 119 -4.75 13.32 -8.59
N ILE A 120 -4.25 14.03 -7.57
CA ILE A 120 -2.83 14.30 -7.34
C ILE A 120 -2.41 13.79 -5.97
N LEU A 121 -1.26 13.11 -5.90
CA LEU A 121 -0.57 12.83 -4.64
C LEU A 121 0.62 13.75 -4.47
N TYR A 122 0.80 14.30 -3.28
CA TYR A 122 2.01 15.06 -2.93
C TYR A 122 2.91 14.17 -2.07
N LEU A 123 4.17 14.07 -2.49
CA LEU A 123 5.20 13.40 -1.69
C LEU A 123 5.77 14.37 -0.66
N LYS A 124 6.32 13.85 0.45
CA LYS A 124 7.00 14.65 1.50
C LYS A 124 8.13 15.54 0.97
N GLY A 125 8.79 15.11 -0.11
CA GLY A 125 9.80 15.91 -0.83
C GLY A 125 9.23 17.08 -1.65
N GLY A 126 7.91 17.34 -1.58
CA GLY A 126 7.22 18.43 -2.29
C GLY A 126 6.78 18.10 -3.72
N LYS A 127 7.14 16.93 -4.25
CA LYS A 127 6.89 16.56 -5.64
C LYS A 127 5.43 16.07 -5.84
N PRO A 128 4.67 16.68 -6.77
CA PRO A 128 3.33 16.19 -7.12
C PRO A 128 3.41 15.02 -8.11
N ILE A 129 2.56 14.02 -7.91
CA ILE A 129 2.34 12.89 -8.80
C ILE A 129 0.91 12.92 -9.32
N GLN A 130 0.75 13.27 -10.59
CA GLN A 130 -0.53 13.21 -11.29
C GLN A 130 -0.95 11.75 -11.49
N SER A 131 -2.20 11.46 -11.14
CA SER A 131 -2.84 10.16 -11.36
C SER A 131 -3.93 10.27 -12.43
N LEU A 132 -4.09 9.18 -13.19
CA LEU A 132 -5.20 8.93 -14.10
C LEU A 132 -6.34 8.15 -13.45
N ASN A 133 -6.17 7.70 -12.20
CA ASN A 133 -7.27 7.20 -11.39
C ASN A 133 -8.09 8.37 -10.83
N SER A 134 -9.38 8.12 -10.56
CA SER A 134 -10.21 9.06 -9.80
C SER A 134 -9.69 9.25 -8.37
N ILE A 135 -10.06 10.39 -7.75
CA ILE A 135 -9.73 10.68 -6.35
C ILE A 135 -10.25 9.60 -5.41
N ALA A 136 -11.48 9.10 -5.66
CA ALA A 136 -12.05 8.01 -4.88
C ALA A 136 -11.18 6.74 -4.93
N THR A 137 -10.63 6.42 -6.11
CA THR A 137 -9.71 5.30 -6.27
C THR A 137 -8.38 5.55 -5.55
N LEU A 138 -7.82 6.76 -5.66
CA LEU A 138 -6.60 7.11 -4.93
C LEU A 138 -6.76 6.97 -3.41
N LYS A 139 -7.86 7.51 -2.86
CA LYS A 139 -8.21 7.36 -1.45
C LYS A 139 -8.34 5.89 -1.06
N LYS A 140 -9.02 5.07 -1.88
CA LYS A 140 -9.09 3.61 -1.66
C LYS A 140 -7.69 2.99 -1.60
N ARG A 141 -6.78 3.33 -2.52
CA ARG A 141 -5.40 2.80 -2.53
C ARG A 141 -4.59 3.24 -1.32
N TYR A 142 -4.79 4.48 -0.88
CA TYR A 142 -4.18 5.01 0.33
C TYR A 142 -4.65 4.27 1.57
N VAL A 143 -5.97 4.07 1.72
CA VAL A 143 -6.55 3.31 2.85
C VAL A 143 -6.06 1.86 2.84
N GLN A 144 -5.95 1.22 1.67
CA GLN A 144 -5.33 -0.11 1.57
C GLN A 144 -3.88 -0.09 2.08
N GLY A 145 -3.09 0.91 1.72
CA GLY A 145 -1.75 1.12 2.26
C GLY A 145 -1.75 1.31 3.78
N GLU A 146 -2.66 2.13 4.31
CA GLU A 146 -2.78 2.36 5.75
C GLU A 146 -3.07 1.06 6.53
N ILE A 147 -4.01 0.25 6.06
CA ILE A 147 -4.33 -1.06 6.65
C ILE A 147 -3.09 -1.95 6.64
N CYS A 148 -2.39 -2.06 5.51
CA CYS A 148 -1.17 -2.85 5.39
C CYS A 148 -0.05 -2.35 6.32
N SER A 149 0.06 -1.03 6.52
CA SER A 149 1.06 -0.43 7.41
C SER A 149 0.79 -0.78 8.87
N LYS A 150 -0.45 -0.62 9.33
CA LYS A 150 -0.83 -0.94 10.72
C LYS A 150 -0.59 -2.40 11.06
N LEU A 151 -0.90 -3.32 10.15
CA LEU A 151 -0.71 -4.75 10.38
C LEU A 151 0.76 -5.17 10.45
N GLN A 152 1.63 -4.54 9.65
CA GLN A 152 3.07 -4.75 9.77
C GLN A 152 3.61 -4.32 11.15
N ASN A 153 3.11 -3.20 11.66
CA ASN A 153 3.50 -2.68 12.98
C ASN A 153 2.88 -3.50 14.12
N SER A 154 1.64 -3.97 13.96
CA SER A 154 0.92 -4.78 14.97
C SER A 154 1.51 -6.17 15.12
N SER A 155 2.03 -6.77 14.04
CA SER A 155 2.72 -8.06 14.10
C SER A 155 4.05 -8.00 14.88
N GLN A 156 4.52 -6.78 15.22
CA GLN A 156 5.74 -6.54 16.00
C GLN A 156 5.45 -6.06 17.43
N ASN A 157 4.24 -5.53 17.71
CA ASN A 157 3.82 -5.08 19.02
C ASN A 157 2.66 -5.95 19.54
N PHE A 158 3.01 -6.94 20.37
CA PHE A 158 2.04 -7.82 21.04
C PHE A 158 1.18 -7.14 22.13
N ASN A 159 1.18 -5.81 22.21
CA ASN A 159 0.36 -5.02 23.13
C ASN A 159 -0.13 -3.76 22.41
N PHE A 160 -1.44 -3.62 22.20
CA PHE A 160 -2.02 -2.31 21.86
C PHE A 160 -3.40 -2.16 22.49
N GLU A 161 -3.45 -1.41 23.59
CA GLU A 161 -4.60 -0.62 23.98
C GLU A 161 -4.73 0.53 22.95
N ILE A 162 -5.73 0.47 22.09
CA ILE A 162 -5.97 1.50 21.07
C ILE A 162 -6.89 2.57 21.66
N ALA A 163 -6.41 3.81 21.73
CA ALA A 163 -7.23 4.99 21.95
C ALA A 163 -8.23 5.16 20.79
N GLU A 164 -9.49 4.93 21.12
CA GLU A 164 -10.66 4.75 20.24
C GLU A 164 -11.11 6.04 19.51
N SER A 165 -10.59 7.21 19.88
CA SER A 165 -11.29 8.48 19.62
C SER A 165 -10.96 9.21 18.31
N ALA A 166 -10.16 8.66 17.39
CA ALA A 166 -9.68 9.43 16.23
C ALA A 166 -9.81 8.74 14.85
N MET A 167 -10.48 7.58 14.75
CA MET A 167 -10.52 6.82 13.49
C MET A 167 -11.82 7.08 12.69
N PRO A 168 -11.75 7.60 11.45
CA PRO A 168 -12.91 7.65 10.56
C PRO A 168 -13.39 6.22 10.26
N TYR A 169 -14.70 5.98 10.40
CA TYR A 169 -15.42 4.70 10.25
C TYR A 169 -15.32 4.00 8.85
N PHE A 170 -14.25 4.21 8.08
CA PHE A 170 -14.02 3.64 6.74
C PHE A 170 -13.13 2.39 6.72
N LEU A 171 -12.76 1.84 7.88
CA LEU A 171 -12.07 0.56 7.93
C LEU A 171 -13.09 -0.58 7.76
N PRO A 172 -12.87 -1.54 6.85
CA PRO A 172 -13.66 -2.77 6.87
C PRO A 172 -13.34 -3.54 8.16
N ALA A 173 -14.38 -3.90 8.91
CA ALA A 173 -14.23 -4.76 10.08
C ALA A 173 -13.49 -6.06 9.69
N THR A 174 -12.44 -6.39 10.44
CA THR A 174 -11.69 -7.62 10.20
C THR A 174 -12.49 -8.82 10.68
N LYS A 175 -12.13 -10.03 10.22
CA LYS A 175 -12.73 -11.27 10.75
C LYS A 175 -12.50 -11.44 12.25
N GLY A 176 -11.42 -10.85 12.79
CA GLY A 176 -11.15 -10.80 14.22
C GLY A 176 -12.17 -9.94 14.95
N ASP A 177 -12.42 -8.73 14.43
CA ASP A 177 -13.40 -7.79 14.97
C ASP A 177 -14.82 -8.38 14.94
N ILE A 178 -15.19 -8.99 13.81
CA ILE A 178 -16.49 -9.67 13.65
C ILE A 178 -16.61 -10.84 14.64
N LYS A 179 -15.54 -11.61 14.85
CA LYS A 179 -15.55 -12.73 15.80
C LYS A 179 -15.64 -12.27 17.24
N ALA A 180 -14.99 -11.15 17.59
CA ALA A 180 -15.10 -10.55 18.91
C ALA A 180 -16.53 -10.08 19.18
N ILE A 181 -17.15 -9.37 18.22
CA ILE A 181 -18.54 -8.93 18.31
C ILE A 181 -19.51 -10.13 18.38
N ALA A 182 -19.30 -11.17 17.56
CA ALA A 182 -20.13 -12.37 17.57
C ALA A 182 -20.12 -13.07 18.94
N ARG A 183 -18.96 -13.11 19.61
CA ARG A 183 -18.82 -13.66 20.95
C ARG A 183 -19.59 -12.85 22.00
N GLU A 184 -19.50 -11.52 21.94
CA GLU A 184 -20.25 -10.65 22.86
C GLU A 184 -21.77 -10.80 22.67
N LEU A 185 -22.23 -10.93 21.42
CA LEU A 185 -23.65 -11.21 21.13
C LEU A 185 -24.10 -12.56 21.70
N GLU A 186 -23.24 -13.58 21.64
CA GLU A 186 -23.52 -14.91 22.19
C GLU A 186 -23.60 -14.86 23.73
N ASN A 187 -22.67 -14.16 24.38
CA ASN A 187 -22.68 -13.92 25.82
C ASN A 187 -23.97 -13.18 26.26
N LEU A 188 -24.35 -12.12 25.55
CA LEU A 188 -25.58 -11.36 25.83
C LEU A 188 -26.82 -12.24 25.70
N LYS A 189 -26.87 -13.11 24.68
CA LYS A 189 -27.97 -14.04 24.47
C LYS A 189 -28.08 -15.04 25.64
N GLU A 190 -26.96 -15.58 26.12
CA GLU A 190 -26.96 -16.46 27.29
C GLU A 190 -27.44 -15.73 28.55
N LEU A 191 -27.00 -14.49 28.76
CA LEU A 191 -27.36 -13.70 29.93
C LEU A 191 -28.86 -13.35 29.93
N LEU A 192 -29.40 -12.97 28.78
CA LEU A 192 -30.83 -12.73 28.59
C LEU A 192 -31.65 -14.00 28.83
N ASN A 193 -31.21 -15.16 28.32
CA ASN A 193 -31.87 -16.43 28.57
C ASN A 193 -31.89 -16.78 30.06
N ARG A 194 -30.79 -16.55 30.79
CA ARG A 194 -30.75 -16.77 32.24
C ARG A 194 -31.76 -15.90 32.98
N ILE A 195 -31.84 -14.61 32.66
CA ILE A 195 -32.80 -13.67 33.26
C ILE A 195 -34.25 -14.07 32.96
N LEU A 196 -34.53 -14.49 31.72
CA LEU A 196 -35.87 -14.89 31.30
C LEU A 196 -36.32 -16.22 31.93
N ILE A 197 -35.38 -17.14 32.18
CA ILE A 197 -35.66 -18.41 32.85
C ILE A 197 -35.83 -18.23 34.37
N THR A 198 -35.14 -17.29 35.01
CA THR A 198 -35.27 -16.99 36.45
C THR A 198 -36.52 -16.18 36.82
N LYS A 199 -37.29 -15.70 35.83
CA LYS A 199 -38.57 -14.98 36.04
C LYS A 199 -39.81 -15.89 35.95
N LYS A 200 -39.65 -17.21 35.91
CA LYS A 200 -40.72 -18.20 36.15
C LYS A 200 -40.55 -18.81 37.54
#